data_AF-A0A7Y1TN10-F1
#
_entry.id   AF-A0A7Y1TN10-F1
#
_cell.length_a   1.000
_cell.length_b   1.000
_cell.length_c   1.000
_cell.angle_alpha   90.00
_cell.angle_beta   90.00
_cell.angle_gamma   90.00
#
_symmetry.space_group_name_H-M   'P 1'
#
loop_
_entity.id
_entity.type
_entity.pdbx_description
1 polymer ?
#
loop_
_entity_poly.entity_id
_entity_poly.type
_entity_poly.pdbx_seq_one_letter_code
_entity_poly.pdbx_strand_id
1 'polypeptide(L)'
;MTPKRTFSSIFISFLGFSILSSCSSGFDYSVEPVLNPNNIAPLTAVLKIEAEQPVKASVKVLGDIPWEQQFDEEFTNSEIPVLGLYPDKNNQVAVKLEYEGGVIHDTLEIKTGKLPTRIPQIVINTMDRTKMTSGMHGCDLHFANRGKFSSGPLIFDDQGEVRWYLDLSFAGKMVSPFQR
;
A
#
# COMPACT_ATOMS: atom_id res chain seq x y z
N MET A 1 -34.06 53.54 -5.25
CA MET A 1 -34.12 52.12 -5.65
C MET A 1 -32.84 51.47 -5.14
N THR A 2 -32.99 50.64 -4.12
CA THR A 2 -31.94 50.12 -3.21
C THR A 2 -31.05 49.04 -3.87
N PRO A 3 -29.78 48.88 -3.43
CA PRO A 3 -28.88 47.86 -3.94
C PRO A 3 -29.18 46.50 -3.27
N LYS A 4 -29.28 45.43 -4.07
CA LYS A 4 -29.33 44.05 -3.56
C LYS A 4 -27.92 43.59 -3.19
N ARG A 5 -27.69 43.41 -1.88
CA ARG A 5 -26.57 42.65 -1.32
C ARG A 5 -26.79 41.16 -1.60
N THR A 6 -25.85 40.51 -2.27
CA THR A 6 -25.80 39.04 -2.38
C THR A 6 -24.88 38.49 -1.30
N PHE A 7 -25.43 37.60 -0.48
CA PHE A 7 -24.79 36.96 0.66
C PHE A 7 -23.78 35.87 0.21
N SER A 8 -22.69 35.83 0.98
CA SER A 8 -21.63 34.83 0.98
C SER A 8 -22.13 33.47 1.50
N SER A 9 -21.54 32.38 1.00
CA SER A 9 -21.43 31.12 1.74
C SER A 9 -20.15 30.40 1.33
N ILE A 10 -19.11 30.62 2.14
CA ILE A 10 -17.85 29.85 2.15
C ILE A 10 -18.16 28.51 2.84
N PHE A 11 -17.99 27.40 2.11
CA PHE A 11 -18.05 26.05 2.68
C PHE A 11 -16.65 25.69 3.21
N ILE A 12 -16.45 25.78 4.53
CA ILE A 12 -15.27 25.21 5.20
C ILE A 12 -15.59 23.74 5.48
N SER A 13 -14.97 22.85 4.70
CA SER A 13 -14.97 21.41 4.96
C SER A 13 -13.97 21.12 6.08
N PHE A 14 -14.47 20.89 7.30
CA PHE A 14 -13.69 20.32 8.39
C PHE A 14 -13.38 18.86 8.05
N LEU A 15 -12.12 18.57 7.68
CA LEU A 15 -11.61 17.21 7.58
C LEU A 15 -11.30 16.72 9.00
N GLY A 16 -12.25 16.01 9.60
CA GLY A 16 -12.06 15.35 10.88
C GLY A 16 -11.05 14.21 10.72
N PHE A 17 -9.85 14.39 11.26
CA PHE A 17 -8.89 13.32 11.43
C PHE A 17 -9.32 12.51 12.65
N SER A 18 -9.95 11.37 12.42
CA SER A 18 -10.35 10.45 13.49
C SER A 18 -9.12 9.74 14.01
N ILE A 19 -8.52 10.26 15.07
CA ILE A 19 -7.48 9.58 15.84
C ILE A 19 -8.20 8.44 16.58
N LEU A 20 -8.10 7.21 16.06
CA LEU A 20 -8.55 6.02 16.77
C LEU A 20 -7.52 5.71 17.86
N SER A 21 -7.71 6.30 19.04
CA SER A 21 -7.03 5.83 20.25
C SER A 21 -7.62 4.46 20.60
N SER A 22 -6.85 3.40 20.31
CA SER A 22 -7.19 2.04 20.73
C SER A 22 -6.99 1.87 22.24
N CYS A 23 -7.84 1.04 22.85
CA CYS A 23 -8.12 1.00 24.28
C CYS A 23 -7.15 0.08 25.05
N SER A 24 -6.35 0.68 25.94
CA SER A 24 -5.68 0.15 27.15
C SER A 24 -5.12 -1.30 27.13
N SER A 25 -3.94 -1.46 26.55
CA SER A 25 -2.85 -2.17 27.23
C SER A 25 -1.95 -1.11 27.87
N GLY A 26 -1.25 -1.42 28.97
CA GLY A 26 -0.31 -0.47 29.60
C GLY A 26 0.96 -0.22 28.79
N PHE A 27 0.85 -0.18 27.46
CA PHE A 27 1.94 -0.05 26.50
C PHE A 27 1.54 1.02 25.49
N ASP A 28 2.21 2.17 25.52
CA ASP A 28 1.94 3.26 24.59
C ASP A 28 2.60 3.01 23.22
N TYR A 29 1.81 3.15 22.15
CA TYR A 29 2.28 2.98 20.78
C TYR A 29 1.41 3.78 19.81
N SER A 30 1.98 4.12 18.65
CA SER A 30 1.25 4.68 17.52
C SER A 30 1.67 4.00 16.22
N VAL A 31 0.70 3.89 15.29
CA VAL A 31 0.93 3.38 13.95
C VAL A 31 0.22 4.27 12.94
N GLU A 32 1.00 4.98 12.11
CA GLU A 32 0.47 5.87 11.09
C GLU A 32 0.77 5.33 9.67
N PRO A 33 -0.25 5.00 8.86
CA PRO A 33 -0.04 4.56 7.49
C PRO A 33 0.17 5.74 6.52
N VAL A 34 1.23 5.68 5.73
CA VAL A 34 1.50 6.59 4.59
C VAL A 34 1.45 5.79 3.28
N LEU A 35 0.38 5.99 2.51
CA LEU A 35 0.20 5.35 1.20
C LEU A 35 1.18 5.93 0.16
N ASN A 36 1.79 5.05 -0.64
CA ASN A 36 2.65 5.39 -1.78
C ASN A 36 3.68 6.50 -1.46
N PRO A 37 4.55 6.30 -0.45
CA PRO A 37 5.39 7.37 0.11
C PRO A 37 6.31 8.04 -0.92
N ASN A 38 6.75 7.28 -1.93
CA ASN A 38 7.64 7.77 -2.99
C ASN A 38 6.90 8.15 -4.29
N ASN A 39 5.58 8.07 -4.33
CA ASN A 39 4.74 8.36 -5.50
C ASN A 39 5.01 7.52 -6.76
N ILE A 40 5.66 6.36 -6.62
CA ILE A 40 6.03 5.48 -7.73
C ILE A 40 5.51 4.05 -7.60
N ALA A 41 4.91 3.68 -6.46
CA ALA A 41 4.39 2.35 -6.21
C ALA A 41 3.01 2.45 -5.54
N PRO A 42 1.92 2.72 -6.29
CA PRO A 42 0.61 3.05 -5.71
C PRO A 42 -0.07 1.95 -4.89
N LEU A 43 0.47 0.74 -4.90
CA LEU A 43 -0.02 -0.43 -4.14
C LEU A 43 0.93 -0.79 -2.98
N THR A 44 1.66 0.19 -2.45
CA THR A 44 2.47 0.05 -1.24
C THR A 44 2.14 1.15 -0.25
N ALA A 45 2.50 0.92 1.00
CA ALA A 45 2.49 1.92 2.05
C ALA A 45 3.74 1.78 2.94
N VAL A 46 3.97 2.75 3.79
CA VAL A 46 4.88 2.68 4.93
C VAL A 46 4.07 2.91 6.19
N LEU A 47 4.28 2.09 7.22
CA LEU A 47 3.76 2.33 8.56
C LEU A 47 4.85 3.01 9.38
N LYS A 48 4.58 4.23 9.85
CA LYS A 48 5.41 4.89 10.84
C LYS A 48 4.97 4.38 12.21
N ILE A 49 5.84 3.63 12.86
CA ILE A 49 5.54 2.99 14.15
C ILE A 49 6.43 3.63 15.20
N GLU A 50 5.79 4.12 16.26
CA GLU A 50 6.47 4.56 17.48
C GLU A 50 5.92 3.72 18.65
N ALA A 51 6.82 3.25 19.53
CA ALA A 51 6.48 2.42 20.68
C ALA A 51 7.34 2.81 21.88
N GLU A 52 6.78 2.73 23.09
CA GLU A 52 7.50 3.11 24.32
C GLU A 52 8.66 2.16 24.68
N GLN A 53 8.65 0.92 24.18
CA GLN A 53 9.71 -0.09 24.39
C GLN A 53 10.04 -0.79 23.06
N PRO A 54 11.20 -1.46 22.96
CA PRO A 54 11.57 -2.18 21.75
C PRO A 54 10.54 -3.25 21.36
N VAL A 55 10.11 -3.23 20.10
CA VAL A 55 9.17 -4.19 19.52
C VAL A 55 9.72 -4.80 18.24
N LYS A 56 9.23 -6.00 17.91
CA LYS A 56 9.32 -6.59 16.56
C LYS A 56 7.98 -6.46 15.86
N ALA A 57 7.99 -6.18 14.56
CA ALA A 57 6.77 -6.01 13.80
C ALA A 57 6.53 -7.15 12.82
N SER A 58 5.26 -7.53 12.66
CA SER A 58 4.78 -8.29 11.50
C SER A 58 3.59 -7.56 10.91
N VAL A 59 3.55 -7.47 9.60
CA VAL A 59 2.43 -6.85 8.87
C VAL A 59 1.83 -7.85 7.91
N LYS A 60 0.50 -7.86 7.82
CA LYS A 60 -0.24 -8.76 6.96
C LYS A 60 -1.33 -8.03 6.20
N VAL A 61 -1.19 -7.95 4.89
CA VAL A 61 -2.27 -7.49 4.01
C VAL A 61 -3.30 -8.61 3.92
N LEU A 62 -4.48 -8.37 4.49
CA LEU A 62 -5.59 -9.32 4.48
C LEU A 62 -6.29 -9.34 3.11
N GLY A 63 -6.95 -10.44 2.79
CA GLY A 63 -7.69 -10.64 1.54
C GLY A 63 -7.74 -12.10 1.15
N ASP A 64 -8.19 -12.36 -0.08
CA ASP A 64 -8.35 -13.73 -0.62
C ASP A 64 -7.01 -14.48 -0.66
N ILE A 65 -5.95 -13.80 -1.10
CA ILE A 65 -4.56 -14.24 -0.95
C ILE A 65 -3.84 -13.27 -0.02
N PRO A 66 -3.69 -13.59 1.28
CA PRO A 66 -3.01 -12.72 2.22
C PRO A 66 -1.51 -12.69 1.94
N TRP A 67 -0.87 -11.57 2.27
CA TRP A 67 0.58 -11.38 2.17
C TRP A 67 1.15 -10.92 3.50
N GLU A 68 2.18 -11.61 4.00
CA GLU A 68 2.75 -11.38 5.32
C GLU A 68 4.24 -11.05 5.22
N GLN A 69 4.68 -10.04 5.97
CA GLN A 69 6.07 -9.63 6.08
C GLN A 69 6.43 -9.55 7.57
N GLN A 70 7.58 -10.13 7.93
CA GLN A 70 8.08 -10.17 9.30
C GLN A 70 9.39 -9.37 9.38
N PHE A 71 9.57 -8.64 10.46
CA PHE A 71 10.73 -7.79 10.73
C PHE A 71 11.30 -8.16 12.10
N ASP A 72 12.43 -8.88 12.09
CA ASP A 72 13.02 -9.50 13.29
C ASP A 72 13.87 -8.56 14.13
N GLU A 73 14.23 -7.39 13.58
CA GLU A 73 14.98 -6.35 14.28
C GLU A 73 14.05 -5.59 15.24
N GLU A 74 14.51 -5.41 16.48
CA GLU A 74 13.78 -4.66 17.50
C GLU A 74 13.97 -3.15 17.30
N PHE A 75 12.90 -2.38 17.49
CA PHE A 75 12.92 -0.93 17.37
C PHE A 75 11.90 -0.25 18.29
N THR A 76 12.14 1.02 18.61
CA THR A 76 11.14 1.90 19.24
C THR A 76 10.55 2.92 18.26
N ASN A 77 11.25 3.19 17.15
CA ASN A 77 10.78 4.01 16.05
C ASN A 77 11.28 3.39 14.73
N SER A 78 10.37 3.10 13.80
CA SER A 78 10.74 2.59 12.48
C SER A 78 9.68 2.87 11.42
N GLU A 79 10.13 2.87 10.17
CA GLU A 79 9.28 2.89 8.98
C GLU A 79 9.19 1.47 8.39
N ILE A 80 8.04 0.83 8.55
CA ILE A 80 7.82 -0.55 8.13
C ILE A 80 7.09 -0.58 6.76
N PRO A 81 7.70 -1.12 5.70
CA PRO A 81 7.08 -1.18 4.39
C PRO A 81 5.96 -2.23 4.34
N VAL A 82 4.81 -1.83 3.80
CA VAL A 82 3.69 -2.72 3.48
C VAL A 82 3.64 -2.89 1.96
N LEU A 83 3.92 -4.10 1.50
CA LEU A 83 3.89 -4.48 0.09
C LEU A 83 2.62 -5.30 -0.18
N GLY A 84 2.18 -5.32 -1.44
CA GLY A 84 1.14 -6.24 -1.86
C GLY A 84 -0.28 -5.77 -1.57
N LEU A 85 -0.56 -4.46 -1.53
CA LEU A 85 -1.94 -3.97 -1.41
C LEU A 85 -2.75 -4.33 -2.67
N TYR A 86 -4.04 -4.57 -2.50
CA TYR A 86 -4.97 -4.74 -3.60
C TYR A 86 -5.36 -3.37 -4.19
N PRO A 87 -5.60 -3.28 -5.52
CA PRO A 87 -6.10 -2.08 -6.17
C PRO A 87 -7.60 -1.89 -5.93
N ASP A 88 -8.07 -0.63 -6.00
CA ASP A 88 -9.49 -0.25 -5.86
C ASP A 88 -10.19 -0.81 -4.61
N LYS A 89 -9.46 -0.93 -3.50
CA LYS A 89 -9.97 -1.50 -2.25
C LYS A 89 -9.60 -0.64 -1.05
N ASN A 90 -10.41 -0.76 0.00
CA ASN A 90 -10.00 -0.39 1.34
C ASN A 90 -9.30 -1.60 1.95
N ASN A 91 -7.97 -1.63 1.86
CA ASN A 91 -7.17 -2.77 2.31
C ASN A 91 -7.15 -2.82 3.83
N GLN A 92 -7.40 -3.99 4.40
CA GLN A 92 -7.16 -4.21 5.83
C GLN A 92 -5.73 -4.75 6.02
N VAL A 93 -4.93 -4.04 6.79
CA VAL A 93 -3.55 -4.41 7.09
C VAL A 93 -3.46 -4.70 8.58
N ALA A 94 -3.35 -5.98 8.92
CA ALA A 94 -3.13 -6.40 10.30
C ALA A 94 -1.67 -6.15 10.69
N VAL A 95 -1.48 -5.53 11.85
CA VAL A 95 -0.16 -5.25 12.43
C VAL A 95 -0.05 -6.03 13.73
N LYS A 96 1.05 -6.74 13.90
CA LYS A 96 1.42 -7.42 15.14
C LYS A 96 2.70 -6.80 15.66
N LEU A 97 2.68 -6.30 16.88
CA LEU A 97 3.87 -5.81 17.59
C LEU A 97 4.16 -6.75 18.75
N GLU A 98 5.32 -7.41 18.73
CA GLU A 98 5.78 -8.29 19.81
C GLU A 98 6.81 -7.55 20.66
N TYR A 99 6.64 -7.58 21.98
CA TYR A 99 7.54 -6.96 22.95
C TYR A 99 7.71 -7.90 24.17
N GLU A 100 8.66 -7.60 25.06
CA GLU A 100 8.97 -8.49 26.20
C GLU A 100 7.75 -8.82 27.07
N GLY A 101 6.82 -7.87 27.22
CA GLY A 101 5.62 -8.01 28.04
C GLY A 101 4.39 -8.59 27.32
N GLY A 102 4.44 -8.87 26.02
CA GLY A 102 3.29 -9.42 25.30
C GLY A 102 3.25 -9.13 23.80
N VAL A 103 2.03 -9.16 23.26
CA VAL A 103 1.75 -8.96 21.83
C VAL A 103 0.58 -8.00 21.68
N ILE A 104 0.75 -7.00 20.82
CA ILE A 104 -0.30 -6.08 20.39
C ILE A 104 -0.77 -6.48 19.00
N HIS A 105 -2.09 -6.44 18.80
CA HIS A 105 -2.73 -6.63 17.51
C HIS A 105 -3.50 -5.36 17.13
N ASP A 106 -3.20 -4.83 15.95
CA ASP A 106 -3.88 -3.68 15.38
C ASP A 106 -4.31 -3.98 13.93
N THR A 107 -5.24 -3.23 13.38
CA THR A 107 -5.65 -3.34 11.98
C THR A 107 -5.94 -1.97 11.40
N LEU A 108 -5.20 -1.64 10.34
CA LEU A 108 -5.30 -0.37 9.64
C LEU A 108 -6.08 -0.53 8.34
N GLU A 109 -6.81 0.52 7.97
CA GLU A 109 -7.47 0.62 6.67
C GLU A 109 -6.65 1.52 5.74
N ILE A 110 -6.25 0.99 4.59
CA ILE A 110 -5.47 1.71 3.57
C ILE A 110 -6.20 1.67 2.24
N LYS A 111 -6.78 2.79 1.84
CA LYS A 111 -7.52 2.93 0.59
C LYS A 111 -6.60 3.14 -0.61
N THR A 112 -6.65 2.25 -1.59
CA THR A 112 -5.90 2.36 -2.84
C THR A 112 -6.78 2.84 -4.00
N GLY A 113 -6.13 3.38 -5.04
CA GLY A 113 -6.80 3.74 -6.29
C GLY A 113 -6.95 2.55 -7.25
N LYS A 114 -7.72 2.77 -8.33
CA LYS A 114 -7.85 1.83 -9.45
C LYS A 114 -6.51 1.64 -10.18
N LEU A 115 -6.34 0.47 -10.78
CA LEU A 115 -5.26 0.26 -11.74
C LEU A 115 -5.42 1.21 -12.94
N PRO A 116 -4.31 1.74 -13.48
CA PRO A 116 -4.32 2.41 -14.76
C PRO A 116 -4.88 1.51 -15.86
N THR A 117 -5.71 2.05 -16.75
CA THR A 117 -6.38 1.31 -17.84
C THR A 117 -5.42 0.60 -18.81
N ARG A 118 -4.14 0.99 -18.82
CA ARG A 118 -3.09 0.32 -19.61
C ARG A 118 -2.75 -1.07 -19.06
N ILE A 119 -2.89 -1.30 -17.76
CA ILE A 119 -2.57 -2.60 -17.15
C ILE A 119 -3.68 -3.58 -17.54
N PRO A 120 -3.37 -4.66 -18.27
CA PRO A 120 -4.37 -5.62 -18.68
C PRO A 120 -4.87 -6.42 -17.47
N GLN A 121 -6.08 -6.96 -17.58
CA GLN A 121 -6.52 -8.01 -16.68
C GLN A 121 -5.66 -9.26 -16.90
N ILE A 122 -5.14 -9.84 -15.83
CA ILE A 122 -4.36 -11.07 -15.86
C ILE A 122 -5.31 -12.24 -15.62
N VAL A 123 -5.24 -13.25 -16.49
CA VAL A 123 -6.08 -14.45 -16.42
C VAL A 123 -5.18 -15.67 -16.20
N ILE A 124 -5.44 -16.40 -15.12
CA ILE A 124 -4.67 -17.60 -14.77
C ILE A 124 -5.31 -18.82 -15.44
N ASN A 125 -4.64 -19.36 -16.47
CA ASN A 125 -5.13 -20.53 -17.21
C ASN A 125 -4.75 -21.86 -16.56
N THR A 126 -3.55 -21.94 -15.98
CA THR A 126 -2.99 -23.15 -15.39
C THR A 126 -2.17 -22.77 -14.16
N MET A 127 -2.28 -23.57 -13.09
CA MET A 127 -1.51 -23.40 -11.86
C MET A 127 -1.21 -24.76 -11.25
N ASP A 128 0.08 -25.10 -11.14
CA ASP A 128 0.56 -26.33 -10.51
C ASP A 128 1.52 -25.97 -9.36
N ARG A 129 0.94 -25.80 -8.16
CA ARG A 129 1.69 -25.37 -6.97
C ARG A 129 2.78 -26.34 -6.54
N THR A 130 2.72 -27.60 -6.99
CA THR A 130 3.79 -28.57 -6.71
C THR A 130 5.06 -28.31 -7.51
N LYS A 131 4.96 -27.48 -8.56
CA LYS A 131 6.04 -27.11 -9.48
C LYS A 131 6.35 -25.61 -9.45
N MET A 132 5.78 -24.86 -8.51
CA MET A 132 5.93 -23.42 -8.38
C MET A 132 6.50 -23.08 -7.01
N THR A 133 7.38 -22.08 -6.96
CA THR A 133 7.76 -21.45 -5.70
C THR A 133 6.57 -20.67 -5.14
N SER A 134 6.43 -20.63 -3.82
CA SER A 134 5.42 -19.80 -3.16
C SER A 134 5.72 -18.31 -3.36
N GLY A 135 4.67 -17.50 -3.38
CA GLY A 135 4.79 -16.04 -3.44
C GLY A 135 3.96 -15.45 -4.56
N MET A 136 4.50 -14.40 -5.18
CA MET A 136 3.86 -13.66 -6.27
C MET A 136 4.72 -13.71 -7.52
N HIS A 137 4.11 -13.37 -8.66
CA HIS A 137 4.70 -13.48 -9.99
C HIS A 137 5.12 -12.10 -10.49
N GLY A 138 6.43 -11.92 -10.72
CA GLY A 138 6.98 -10.72 -11.34
C GLY A 138 6.90 -10.80 -12.86
N CYS A 139 6.47 -9.71 -13.51
CA CYS A 139 6.38 -9.62 -14.96
C CYS A 139 6.72 -8.20 -15.43
N ASP A 140 7.50 -8.08 -16.50
CA ASP A 140 7.70 -6.82 -17.19
C ASP A 140 6.63 -6.63 -18.26
N LEU A 141 5.93 -5.50 -18.18
CA LEU A 141 4.90 -5.13 -19.15
C LEU A 141 5.46 -4.08 -20.11
N HIS A 142 5.53 -4.44 -21.39
CA HIS A 142 6.08 -3.61 -22.46
C HIS A 142 4.99 -3.17 -23.44
N PHE A 143 4.80 -1.87 -23.58
CA PHE A 143 3.93 -1.27 -24.60
C PHE A 143 4.77 -0.61 -25.68
N ALA A 144 4.43 -0.87 -26.94
CA ALA A 144 4.98 -0.17 -28.09
C ALA A 144 3.84 0.51 -28.86
N ASN A 145 3.87 1.83 -28.97
CA ASN A 145 2.89 2.60 -29.74
C ASN A 145 3.58 3.71 -30.53
N ARG A 146 3.55 3.61 -31.86
CA ARG A 146 4.11 4.62 -32.80
C ARG A 146 5.53 5.07 -32.44
N GLY A 147 6.43 4.11 -32.20
CA GLY A 147 7.83 4.37 -31.86
C GLY A 147 8.09 4.82 -30.42
N LYS A 148 7.06 4.92 -29.57
CA LYS A 148 7.19 5.09 -28.12
C LYS A 148 7.05 3.75 -27.43
N PHE A 149 8.07 3.40 -26.64
CA PHE A 149 8.04 2.27 -25.73
C PHE A 149 7.74 2.76 -24.30
N SER A 150 6.90 2.04 -23.58
CA SER A 150 6.67 2.23 -22.15
C SER A 150 6.77 0.86 -21.50
N SER A 151 7.74 0.71 -20.61
CA SER A 151 8.00 -0.54 -19.91
C SER A 151 7.81 -0.29 -18.42
N GLY A 152 7.22 -1.25 -17.71
CA GLY A 152 7.13 -1.19 -16.27
C GLY A 152 7.00 -2.58 -15.67
N PRO A 153 7.77 -2.90 -14.62
CA PRO A 153 7.56 -4.12 -13.86
C PRO A 153 6.23 -4.05 -13.12
N LEU A 154 5.57 -5.19 -13.00
CA LEU A 154 4.41 -5.42 -12.14
C LEU A 154 4.56 -6.76 -11.43
N ILE A 155 3.86 -6.92 -10.31
CA ILE A 155 3.75 -8.16 -9.57
C ILE A 155 2.26 -8.49 -9.41
N PHE A 156 1.90 -9.75 -9.63
CA PHE A 156 0.54 -10.25 -9.46
C PHE A 156 0.53 -11.57 -8.68
N ASP A 157 -0.59 -11.90 -8.03
CA ASP A 157 -0.73 -13.12 -7.24
C ASP A 157 -1.30 -14.31 -8.05
N ASP A 158 -1.47 -15.46 -7.39
CA ASP A 158 -2.02 -16.69 -7.95
C ASP A 158 -3.46 -16.57 -8.48
N GLN A 159 -4.16 -15.46 -8.22
CA GLN A 159 -5.48 -15.16 -8.78
C GLN A 159 -5.43 -14.16 -9.94
N GLY A 160 -4.24 -13.67 -10.30
CA GLY A 160 -4.08 -12.64 -11.33
C GLY A 160 -4.36 -11.23 -10.84
N GLU A 161 -4.55 -11.02 -9.53
CA GLU A 161 -4.69 -9.68 -8.97
C GLU A 161 -3.33 -9.00 -8.95
N VAL A 162 -3.24 -7.77 -9.48
CA VAL A 162 -2.00 -7.00 -9.45
C VAL A 162 -1.77 -6.47 -8.03
N ARG A 163 -0.65 -6.84 -7.42
CA ARG A 163 -0.30 -6.53 -6.02
C ARG A 163 0.82 -5.49 -5.90
N TRP A 164 1.47 -5.17 -7.01
CA TRP A 164 2.46 -4.09 -7.11
C TRP A 164 2.65 -3.68 -8.57
N TYR A 165 2.93 -2.41 -8.82
CA TYR A 165 3.42 -1.96 -10.13
C TYR A 165 4.24 -0.68 -9.98
N LEU A 166 5.15 -0.47 -10.92
CA LEU A 166 5.93 0.76 -11.02
C LEU A 166 5.17 1.82 -11.85
N ASP A 167 4.86 2.94 -11.22
CA ASP A 167 4.28 4.11 -11.88
C ASP A 167 5.33 5.20 -12.11
N LEU A 168 5.76 5.36 -13.35
CA LEU A 168 6.61 6.47 -13.79
C LEU A 168 5.88 7.42 -14.75
N SER A 169 4.55 7.44 -14.70
CA SER A 169 3.73 8.29 -15.58
C SER A 169 4.06 9.78 -15.45
N PHE A 170 4.53 10.21 -14.28
CA PHE A 170 4.98 11.58 -14.00
C PHE A 170 6.12 12.04 -14.92
N ALA A 171 6.95 11.13 -15.44
CA ALA A 171 8.10 11.48 -16.27
C ALA A 171 7.68 12.02 -17.65
N GLY A 172 6.46 11.73 -18.11
CA GLY A 172 5.94 12.17 -19.41
C GLY A 172 6.71 11.65 -20.64
N LYS A 173 7.69 10.76 -20.44
CA LYS A 173 8.57 10.19 -21.46
C LYS A 173 8.93 8.74 -21.10
N MET A 174 9.58 8.04 -22.04
CA MET A 174 10.10 6.71 -21.78
C MET A 174 11.19 6.78 -20.71
N VAL A 175 11.04 5.94 -19.69
CA VAL A 175 11.99 5.76 -18.60
C VAL A 175 12.11 4.27 -18.36
N SER A 176 13.35 3.78 -18.29
CA SER A 176 13.68 2.42 -17.89
C SER A 176 14.19 2.48 -16.45
N PRO A 177 13.70 1.63 -15.53
CA PRO A 177 14.24 1.56 -14.17
C PRO A 177 15.67 0.98 -14.15
N PHE A 178 16.09 0.30 -15.22
CA PHE A 178 17.42 -0.26 -15.38
C PHE A 178 18.19 0.52 -16.45
N GLN A 179 19.30 1.15 -16.07
CA GLN A 179 20.31 1.59 -17.03
C GLN A 179 21.14 0.36 -17.44
N ARG A 180 21.45 0.27 -18.74
CA ARG A 180 22.47 -0.68 -19.22
C ARG A 180 23.86 -0.21 -18.83
#